data_AF-A0A179GKG5-F1
#
_entry.id   AF-A0A179GKG5-F1
#
_cell.length_a   1.000
_cell.length_b   1.000
_cell.length_c   1.000
_cell.angle_alpha   90.00
_cell.angle_beta   90.00
_cell.angle_gamma   90.00
#
_symmetry.space_group_name_H-M   'P 1'
#
loop_
_entity.id
_entity.type
_entity.pdbx_description
1 polymer ?
#
loop_
_entity_poly.entity_id
_entity_poly.type
_entity_poly.pdbx_seq_one_letter_code
_entity_poly.pdbx_strand_id
1 'polypeptide(L)'
;MRALAAAYVKLWSDIFAARHDRPRLLKLLREATAGFVAITDAPGNCFVGELLEIYPDAEVVCVRRDRATWWKSWESVTQQAGQGFLNWFLAPVPGKRWYPKLVTQFLEQEGKWGPMTESKCPEADGRTQ
;
A
#
# COMPACT_ATOMS: atom_id res chain seq x y z
N MET A 1 -4.02 24.32 -2.72
CA MET A 1 -5.49 24.11 -2.60
C MET A 1 -5.87 22.80 -3.30
N ARG A 2 -6.42 21.86 -2.52
CA ARG A 2 -7.35 20.76 -2.86
C ARG A 2 -7.08 19.90 -4.11
N ALA A 3 -6.42 18.76 -3.89
CA ALA A 3 -6.79 17.53 -4.56
C ALA A 3 -8.12 17.05 -3.95
N LEU A 4 -9.24 17.35 -4.62
CA LEU A 4 -10.53 16.69 -4.39
C LEU A 4 -10.27 15.17 -4.33
N ALA A 5 -10.92 14.43 -3.42
CA ALA A 5 -10.69 13.01 -3.13
C ALA A 5 -10.54 12.10 -4.36
N ALA A 6 -11.03 12.53 -5.53
CA ALA A 6 -10.81 11.89 -6.81
C ALA A 6 -9.35 11.83 -7.32
N ALA A 7 -8.50 12.76 -6.90
CA ALA A 7 -7.09 12.78 -7.28
C ALA A 7 -6.23 11.89 -6.37
N TYR A 8 -6.68 11.55 -5.17
CA TYR A 8 -5.85 10.85 -4.18
C TYR A 8 -5.62 9.36 -4.51
N VAL A 9 -6.67 8.64 -4.92
CA VAL A 9 -6.54 7.24 -5.36
C VAL A 9 -5.67 7.15 -6.62
N LYS A 10 -5.81 8.12 -7.52
CA LYS A 10 -4.96 8.24 -8.71
C LYS A 10 -3.50 8.50 -8.33
N LEU A 11 -3.26 9.42 -7.39
CA LEU A 11 -1.93 9.75 -6.91
C LEU A 11 -1.21 8.51 -6.37
N TRP A 12 -1.88 7.69 -5.56
CA TRP A 12 -1.31 6.42 -5.10
C TRP A 12 -1.06 5.42 -6.23
N SER A 13 -1.96 5.32 -7.21
CA SER A 13 -1.70 4.49 -8.41
C SER A 13 -0.47 4.98 -9.20
N ASP A 14 -0.26 6.30 -9.26
CA ASP A 14 0.90 6.92 -9.90
C ASP A 14 2.19 6.69 -9.08
N ILE A 15 2.12 6.65 -7.75
CA ILE A 15 3.22 6.27 -6.85
C ILE A 15 3.68 4.84 -7.14
N PHE A 16 2.77 3.86 -7.17
CA PHE A 16 3.11 2.48 -7.54
C PHE A 16 3.69 2.37 -8.96
N ALA A 17 3.19 3.18 -9.90
CA ALA A 17 3.73 3.20 -11.26
C ALA A 17 5.14 3.81 -11.32
N ALA A 18 5.46 4.75 -10.43
CA ALA A 18 6.76 5.40 -10.32
C ALA A 18 7.77 4.63 -9.46
N ARG A 19 7.47 3.39 -9.01
CA ARG A 19 8.31 2.64 -8.07
C ARG A 19 9.79 2.48 -8.49
N HIS A 20 10.05 2.47 -9.79
CA HIS A 20 11.39 2.32 -10.38
C HIS A 20 12.03 3.65 -10.79
N ASP A 21 11.31 4.76 -10.62
CA ASP A 21 11.74 6.13 -10.93
C ASP A 21 11.86 6.92 -9.62
N ARG A 22 13.03 6.81 -8.99
CA ARG A 22 13.27 7.33 -7.62
C ARG A 22 12.93 8.82 -7.47
N PRO A 23 13.40 9.75 -8.33
CA PRO A 23 13.07 11.17 -8.18
C PRO A 23 11.57 11.45 -8.27
N ARG A 24 10.88 10.75 -9.19
CA ARG A 24 9.43 10.88 -9.35
C ARG A 24 8.67 10.30 -8.16
N LEU A 25 9.10 9.14 -7.67
CA LEU A 25 8.52 8.46 -6.51
C LEU A 25 8.54 9.35 -5.27
N LEU A 26 9.71 9.90 -4.91
CA LEU A 26 9.87 10.73 -3.73
C LEU A 26 9.03 12.02 -3.81
N LYS A 27 8.93 12.61 -5.01
CA LYS A 27 8.07 13.78 -5.25
C LYS A 27 6.60 13.46 -5.01
N LEU A 28 6.10 12.34 -5.56
CA LEU A 28 4.71 11.94 -5.40
C LEU A 28 4.38 11.51 -3.97
N LEU A 29 5.31 10.84 -3.26
CA LEU A 29 5.15 10.49 -1.84
C LEU A 29 5.06 11.75 -0.96
N ARG A 30 5.89 12.77 -1.24
CA ARG A 30 5.80 14.06 -0.55
C ARG A 30 4.46 14.75 -0.80
N GLU A 31 3.93 14.68 -2.03
CA GLU A 31 2.60 15.22 -2.35
C GLU A 31 1.48 14.44 -1.63
N ALA A 32 1.57 13.12 -1.58
CA ALA A 32 0.57 12.27 -0.91
C ALA A 32 0.55 12.46 0.61
N THR A 33 1.71 12.73 1.21
CA THR A 33 1.85 12.92 2.66
C THR A 33 1.76 14.39 3.09
N ALA A 34 1.64 15.33 2.15
CA ALA A 34 1.58 16.76 2.46
C ALA A 34 0.36 17.10 3.34
N GLY A 35 0.63 17.65 4.53
CA GLY A 35 -0.39 18.03 5.51
C GLY A 35 -0.83 16.91 6.44
N PHE A 36 -0.26 15.71 6.31
CA PHE A 36 -0.44 14.62 7.28
C PHE A 36 0.78 14.54 8.21
N VAL A 37 0.54 14.19 9.48
CA VAL A 37 1.60 14.01 10.49
C VAL A 37 2.09 12.56 10.55
N ALA A 38 1.24 11.61 10.14
CA ALA A 38 1.54 10.19 10.14
C ALA A 38 0.80 9.48 9.00
N ILE A 39 1.29 8.30 8.63
CA ILE A 39 0.66 7.41 7.66
C ILE A 39 0.67 5.98 8.21
N THR A 40 -0.44 5.28 8.01
CA THR A 40 -0.61 3.89 8.42
C THR A 40 -1.24 3.10 7.30
N ASP A 41 -1.12 1.78 7.37
CA ASP A 41 -1.77 0.83 6.44
C ASP A 41 -1.24 0.91 4.98
N ALA A 42 -1.75 0.01 4.15
CA ALA A 42 -1.59 0.03 2.71
C ALA A 42 -2.32 1.25 2.11
N PRO A 43 -1.70 1.95 1.14
CA PRO A 43 -0.46 1.61 0.45
C PRO A 43 0.84 2.20 1.08
N GLY A 44 0.76 2.98 2.16
CA GLY A 44 1.92 3.69 2.71
C GLY A 44 3.00 2.78 3.27
N ASN A 45 2.60 1.65 3.89
CA ASN A 45 3.52 0.65 4.43
C ASN A 45 4.44 0.00 3.37
N CYS A 46 4.10 0.10 2.08
CA CYS A 46 4.90 -0.40 0.97
C CYS A 46 6.16 0.40 0.70
N PHE A 47 6.26 1.63 1.21
CA PHE A 47 7.30 2.62 0.85
C PHE A 47 8.03 3.18 2.07
N VAL A 48 8.16 2.40 3.16
CA VAL A 48 8.78 2.87 4.41
C VAL A 48 10.20 3.40 4.19
N GLY A 49 11.01 2.73 3.34
CA GLY A 49 12.37 3.18 3.05
C GLY A 49 12.41 4.53 2.34
N GLU A 50 11.53 4.74 1.37
CA GLU A 50 11.40 6.01 0.64
C GLU A 50 10.79 7.11 1.52
N LEU A 51 9.87 6.77 2.42
CA LEU A 51 9.29 7.69 3.40
C LEU A 51 10.35 8.19 4.38
N LEU A 52 11.26 7.32 4.84
CA LEU A 52 12.38 7.70 5.69
C LEU A 52 13.43 8.55 4.94
N GLU A 53 13.54 8.43 3.61
CA GLU A 53 14.39 9.32 2.82
C GLU A 53 13.83 10.76 2.79
N ILE A 54 12.51 10.93 2.68
CA ILE A 54 11.89 12.25 2.64
C ILE A 54 11.63 12.87 4.02
N TYR A 55 11.52 12.04 5.06
CA TYR A 55 11.31 12.40 6.47
C TYR A 55 12.28 11.61 7.36
N PRO A 56 13.56 11.99 7.42
CA PRO A 56 14.59 11.24 8.15
C PRO A 56 14.36 11.21 9.67
N ASP A 57 13.66 12.21 10.21
CA ASP A 57 13.34 12.32 11.64
C ASP A 57 12.05 11.56 12.01
N ALA A 58 11.40 10.89 11.05
CA ALA A 58 10.18 10.14 11.31
C ALA A 58 10.46 8.81 12.01
N GLU A 59 9.66 8.49 13.02
CA GLU A 59 9.71 7.20 13.70
C GLU A 59 8.82 6.16 12.98
N VAL A 60 9.31 4.92 12.88
CA VAL A 60 8.55 3.81 12.28
C VAL A 60 7.98 2.91 13.38
N VAL A 61 6.66 2.83 13.45
CA VAL A 61 5.96 1.94 14.40
C VAL A 61 5.50 0.67 13.68
N CYS A 62 6.06 -0.49 14.07
CA CYS A 62 5.67 -1.79 13.55
C CYS A 62 4.67 -2.48 14.49
N VAL A 63 3.41 -2.58 14.07
CA VAL A 63 2.36 -3.29 14.82
C VAL A 63 2.35 -4.77 14.44
N ARG A 64 2.48 -5.66 15.43
CA ARG A 64 2.51 -7.12 15.25
C ARG A 64 1.29 -7.76 15.90
N ARG A 65 0.77 -8.84 15.30
CA ARG A 65 -0.30 -9.68 15.85
C ARG A 65 -0.06 -11.15 15.49
N ASP A 66 -0.80 -12.04 16.13
CA ASP A 66 -0.77 -13.47 15.78
C ASP A 66 -1.04 -13.69 14.28
N ARG A 67 -0.21 -14.51 13.64
CA ARG A 67 -0.16 -14.67 12.18
C ARG A 67 -1.42 -15.35 11.64
N ALA A 68 -1.87 -16.42 12.30
CA ALA A 68 -3.05 -17.17 11.86
C ALA A 68 -4.31 -16.30 11.98
N THR A 69 -4.42 -15.58 13.10
CA THR A 69 -5.49 -14.61 13.34
C THR A 69 -5.41 -13.46 12.33
N TRP A 70 -4.19 -13.01 11.98
CA TRP A 70 -3.98 -11.97 10.96
C TRP A 70 -4.53 -12.41 9.61
N TRP A 71 -4.08 -13.57 9.15
CA TRP A 71 -4.45 -14.11 7.85
C TRP A 71 -5.96 -14.35 7.75
N LYS A 72 -6.57 -14.95 8.78
CA LYS A 72 -8.02 -15.21 8.80
C LYS A 72 -8.85 -13.92 8.59
N SER A 73 -8.42 -12.81 9.18
CA SER A 73 -9.09 -11.52 8.94
C SER A 73 -8.79 -10.94 7.55
N TRP A 74 -7.55 -11.08 7.08
CA TRP A 74 -7.08 -10.51 5.82
C TRP A 74 -7.63 -11.21 4.59
N GLU A 75 -7.79 -12.53 4.65
CA GLU A 75 -8.34 -13.35 3.55
C GLU A 75 -9.72 -12.87 3.11
N SER A 76 -10.58 -12.49 4.05
CA SER A 76 -11.90 -11.95 3.72
C SER A 76 -11.83 -10.63 2.95
N VAL A 77 -10.81 -9.81 3.23
CA VAL A 77 -10.60 -8.50 2.61
C VAL A 77 -10.01 -8.66 1.22
N THR A 78 -9.03 -9.54 1.03
CA THR A 78 -8.40 -9.80 -0.27
C THR A 78 -9.37 -10.42 -1.26
N GLN A 79 -10.23 -11.35 -0.82
CA GLN A 79 -11.28 -11.95 -1.66
C GLN A 79 -12.33 -10.93 -2.13
N GLN A 80 -12.65 -9.93 -1.31
CA GLN A 80 -13.62 -8.88 -1.68
C GLN A 80 -12.98 -7.78 -2.53
N ALA A 81 -11.73 -7.41 -2.25
CA ALA A 81 -11.02 -6.35 -2.97
C ALA A 81 -10.68 -6.73 -4.42
N GLY A 82 -10.45 -8.03 -4.70
CA GLY A 82 -10.08 -8.53 -6.03
C GLY A 82 -11.25 -8.75 -7.01
N GLN A 83 -12.49 -8.43 -6.63
CA GLN A 83 -13.64 -8.76 -7.48
C GLN A 83 -13.72 -7.83 -8.71
N GLY A 84 -13.58 -8.40 -9.90
CA GLY A 84 -13.55 -7.67 -11.17
C GLY A 84 -14.81 -6.86 -11.48
N PHE A 85 -15.96 -7.16 -10.86
CA PHE A 85 -17.19 -6.35 -11.02
C PHE A 85 -17.00 -4.91 -10.51
N LEU A 86 -16.08 -4.70 -9.56
CA LEU A 86 -15.80 -3.41 -8.97
C LEU A 86 -15.23 -2.42 -10.00
N ASN A 87 -14.53 -2.91 -11.04
CA ASN A 87 -14.10 -2.09 -12.17
C ASN A 87 -15.27 -1.44 -12.89
N TRP A 88 -16.28 -2.23 -13.22
CA TRP A 88 -17.46 -1.74 -13.94
C TRP A 88 -18.29 -0.81 -13.06
N PHE A 89 -18.47 -1.17 -11.78
CA PHE A 89 -19.25 -0.38 -10.83
C PHE A 89 -18.60 0.97 -10.48
N LEU A 90 -17.27 1.03 -10.36
CA LEU A 90 -16.55 2.26 -10.02
C LEU A 90 -16.17 3.10 -11.25
N ALA A 91 -16.32 2.58 -12.48
CA ALA A 91 -16.03 3.31 -13.71
C ALA A 91 -16.72 4.69 -13.81
N PRO A 92 -18.03 4.85 -13.52
CA PRO A 92 -18.69 6.14 -13.60
C PRO A 92 -18.33 7.08 -12.44
N VAL A 93 -17.75 6.56 -11.34
CA VAL A 93 -17.45 7.37 -10.15
C VAL A 93 -16.13 8.12 -10.35
N PRO A 94 -16.15 9.46 -10.48
CA PRO A 94 -14.91 10.22 -10.59
C PRO A 94 -14.04 9.96 -9.35
N GLY A 95 -12.79 9.57 -9.59
CA GLY A 95 -11.82 9.26 -8.54
C GLY A 95 -11.70 7.79 -8.17
N LYS A 96 -12.81 7.17 -7.80
CA LYS A 96 -12.81 5.76 -7.37
C LYS A 96 -12.58 4.78 -8.53
N ARG A 97 -12.73 5.22 -9.79
CA ARG A 97 -12.37 4.43 -10.98
C ARG A 97 -10.93 3.91 -10.98
N TRP A 98 -10.02 4.57 -10.26
CA TRP A 98 -8.61 4.18 -10.16
C TRP A 98 -8.34 3.13 -9.07
N TYR A 99 -9.31 2.90 -8.18
CA TYR A 99 -9.19 1.99 -7.05
C TYR A 99 -8.87 0.55 -7.49
N PRO A 100 -9.53 -0.03 -8.49
CA PRO A 100 -9.21 -1.39 -8.92
C PRO A 100 -7.77 -1.51 -9.44
N LYS A 101 -7.29 -0.50 -10.18
CA LYS A 101 -5.90 -0.45 -10.64
C LYS A 101 -4.93 -0.41 -9.46
N LEU A 102 -5.20 0.45 -8.47
CA LEU A 102 -4.41 0.54 -7.24
C LEU A 102 -4.39 -0.80 -6.49
N VAL A 103 -5.55 -1.46 -6.35
CA VAL A 103 -5.65 -2.78 -5.71
C VAL A 103 -4.84 -3.82 -6.49
N THR A 104 -4.93 -3.85 -7.82
CA THR A 104 -4.11 -4.75 -8.63
C THR A 104 -2.61 -4.49 -8.43
N GLN A 105 -2.18 -3.23 -8.46
CA GLN A 105 -0.78 -2.85 -8.23
C GLN A 105 -0.29 -3.27 -6.83
N PHE A 106 -1.14 -3.10 -5.82
CA PHE A 106 -0.85 -3.52 -4.45
C PHE A 106 -0.77 -5.05 -4.34
N LEU A 107 -1.75 -5.79 -4.86
CA LEU A 107 -1.76 -7.26 -4.86
C LEU A 107 -0.61 -7.88 -5.67
N GLU A 108 -0.20 -7.22 -6.77
CA GLU A 108 0.98 -7.61 -7.54
C GLU A 108 2.27 -7.41 -6.74
N GLN A 109 2.37 -6.32 -5.96
CA GLN A 109 3.49 -6.10 -5.04
C GLN A 109 3.49 -7.14 -3.90
N GLU A 110 2.32 -7.48 -3.37
CA GLU A 110 2.15 -8.62 -2.45
C GLU A 110 2.30 -9.99 -3.16
N GLY A 111 2.79 -10.04 -4.42
CA GLY A 111 3.03 -11.21 -5.25
C GLY A 111 2.90 -12.59 -4.58
N LYS A 112 1.86 -13.36 -4.94
CA LYS A 112 1.67 -14.80 -4.65
C LYS A 112 1.95 -15.24 -3.21
N TRP A 113 1.79 -14.39 -2.20
CA TRP A 113 1.78 -14.89 -0.83
C TRP A 113 0.41 -15.53 -0.58
N GLY A 114 0.31 -16.84 -0.85
CA GLY A 114 -0.69 -17.72 -0.19
C GLY A 114 -0.56 -17.62 1.35
N PRO A 115 -1.32 -18.37 2.16
CA PRO A 115 -1.39 -18.20 3.61
C PRO A 115 -0.02 -17.92 4.24
N MET A 116 0.04 -16.95 5.15
CA MET A 116 1.26 -16.49 5.81
C MET A 116 1.80 -17.60 6.73
N THR A 117 2.45 -18.58 6.11
CA THR A 117 3.11 -19.71 6.75
C THR A 117 4.48 -19.29 7.29
N GLU A 118 4.98 -19.99 8.31
CA GLU A 118 6.23 -19.66 9.01
C GLU A 118 7.45 -19.58 8.08
N SER A 119 7.47 -20.38 7.01
CA SER A 119 8.51 -20.40 5.98
C SER A 119 8.67 -19.12 5.16
N LYS A 120 7.68 -18.20 5.21
CA LYS A 120 7.66 -16.97 4.40
C LYS A 120 8.11 -15.74 5.18
N CYS A 121 8.55 -15.92 6.43
CA CYS A 121 9.02 -14.84 7.28
C CYS A 121 10.55 -14.72 7.20
N PRO A 122 11.13 -13.54 6.88
CA PRO A 122 12.58 -13.34 6.90
C PRO A 122 13.22 -13.62 8.27
N GLU A 123 12.44 -13.49 9.35
CA GLU A 123 12.85 -13.78 10.72
C GLU A 123 13.04 -15.29 11.00
N ALA A 124 12.61 -16.18 10.10
CA ALA A 124 12.89 -17.62 10.20
C ALA A 124 14.35 -17.99 9.88
N ASP A 125 15.14 -17.08 9.26
CA ASP A 125 16.57 -17.30 8.96
C ASP A 125 17.50 -16.87 10.13
N GLY A 126 16.97 -16.56 11.31
CA GLY A 126 17.77 -16.32 12.52
C GLY A 126 18.76 -15.14 12.43
N ARG A 127 18.65 -14.26 11.43
CA ARG A 127 19.52 -13.09 11.25
C ARG A 127 18.74 -11.80 11.42
N THR A 128 18.51 -11.44 12.68
CA THR A 128 18.70 -10.09 13.28
C THR A 128 17.99 -10.04 14.64
N GLN A 129 18.79 -10.09 15.71
CA GLN A 129 18.53 -9.28 16.90
C GLN A 129 19.25 -7.94 16.72
#